data_AF-W1RP03-F1
#
_entry.id   AF-W1RP03-F1
#
_cell.length_a   1.000
_cell.length_b   1.000
_cell.length_c   1.000
_cell.angle_alpha   90.00
_cell.angle_beta   90.00
_cell.angle_gamma   90.00
#
_symmetry.space_group_name_H-M   'P 1'
#
loop_
_entity.id
_entity.type
_entity.pdbx_description
1 polymer ?
#
loop_
_entity_poly.entity_id
_entity_poly.type
_entity_poly.pdbx_seq_one_letter_code
_entity_poly.pdbx_strand_id
1 'polypeptide(L)'
;MKESYLEIVELENGDIVLRPASEDGEETVPLATLQISDDTRSSLKDRYFELAKCMFHAGIDFVYSEESLFDDDSDYLADEEFRPKILH
;
A
#
# COMPACT_ATOMS: atom_id res chain seq x y z
N MET A 1 1.59 10.88 20.02
CA MET A 1 0.69 10.08 19.15
C MET A 1 0.79 8.65 19.68
N LYS A 2 -0.32 7.98 19.99
CA LYS A 2 -0.27 6.55 20.36
C LYS A 2 0.33 5.85 19.13
N GLU A 3 1.50 5.23 19.25
CA GLU A 3 2.12 4.50 18.14
C GLU A 3 1.10 3.46 17.67
N SER A 4 0.44 3.76 16.55
CA SER A 4 -0.55 2.88 15.98
C SER A 4 0.25 1.93 15.10
N TYR A 5 0.48 0.72 15.58
CA TYR A 5 1.11 -0.32 14.78
C TYR A 5 0.25 -0.58 13.53
N LEU A 6 0.90 -0.82 12.40
CA LEU A 6 0.21 -1.22 11.17
C LEU A 6 0.35 -2.72 11.02
N GLU A 7 -0.71 -3.37 10.54
CA GLU A 7 -0.72 -4.78 10.19
C GLU A 7 -1.07 -4.98 8.73
N ILE A 8 -0.49 -6.03 8.15
CA ILE A 8 -0.77 -6.48 6.78
C ILE A 8 -1.58 -7.77 6.90
N VAL A 9 -2.79 -7.76 6.35
CA VAL A 9 -3.77 -8.84 6.51
C VAL A 9 -4.27 -9.28 5.14
N GLU A 10 -4.32 -10.59 4.91
CA GLU A 10 -5.05 -11.16 3.78
C GLU A 10 -6.50 -11.41 4.18
N LEU A 11 -7.42 -10.83 3.41
CA LEU A 11 -8.86 -10.99 3.60
C LEU A 11 -9.34 -12.30 2.96
N GLU A 12 -10.54 -12.75 3.33
CA GLU A 12 -11.12 -13.99 2.78
C GLU A 12 -11.33 -13.96 1.26
N ASN A 13 -11.43 -12.77 0.67
CA ASN A 13 -11.54 -12.59 -0.78
C ASN A 13 -10.17 -12.61 -1.50
N GLY A 14 -9.07 -12.77 -0.76
CA GLY A 14 -7.70 -12.79 -1.27
C GLY A 14 -7.09 -11.41 -1.53
N ASP A 15 -7.78 -10.32 -1.17
CA ASP A 15 -7.17 -8.98 -1.15
C ASP A 15 -6.23 -8.87 0.05
N ILE A 16 -5.15 -8.11 -0.12
CA ILE A 16 -4.18 -7.87 0.95
C ILE A 16 -4.28 -6.40 1.36
N VAL A 17 -4.54 -6.15 2.65
CA VAL A 17 -4.77 -4.80 3.17
C VAL A 17 -3.71 -4.39 4.17
N LEU A 18 -3.40 -3.10 4.19
CA LEU A 18 -2.66 -2.43 5.27
C LEU A 18 -3.67 -1.70 6.14
N ARG A 19 -3.69 -1.97 7.46
CA ARG A 19 -4.64 -1.34 8.38
C ARG A 19 -4.03 -1.12 9.77
N PRO A 20 -4.58 -0.21 10.60
CA PRO A 20 -4.15 -0.07 11.99
C PRO A 20 -4.38 -1.37 12.77
N ALA A 21 -3.44 -1.77 13.62
CA ALA A 21 -3.64 -2.87 14.54
C ALA A 21 -4.68 -2.48 15.60
N SER A 22 -5.55 -3.41 15.96
CA SER A 22 -6.50 -3.26 17.06
C SER A 22 -6.12 -4.18 18.22
N GLU A 23 -6.12 -3.65 19.44
CA GLU A 23 -5.81 -4.42 20.66
C GLU A 23 -6.88 -5.48 20.97
N ASP A 24 -8.11 -5.29 20.48
CA ASP A 24 -9.26 -6.15 20.75
C ASP A 24 -9.60 -7.10 19.58
N GLY A 25 -8.73 -7.15 18.55
CA GLY A 25 -8.97 -7.95 17.33
C GLY A 25 -10.10 -7.41 16.46
N GLU A 26 -10.58 -6.19 16.73
CA GLU A 26 -11.57 -5.53 15.89
C GLU A 26 -10.99 -5.19 14.51
N GLU A 27 -11.75 -5.49 13.46
CA GLU A 27 -11.36 -5.10 12.11
C GLU A 27 -11.42 -3.58 11.96
N THR A 28 -10.27 -2.98 11.69
CA THR A 28 -10.17 -1.56 11.38
C THR A 28 -10.32 -1.30 9.90
N VAL A 29 -10.73 -0.09 9.53
CA VAL A 29 -10.81 0.34 8.13
C VAL A 29 -9.43 0.26 7.46
N PRO A 30 -9.30 -0.43 6.31
CA PRO A 30 -8.07 -0.46 5.52
C PRO A 30 -7.59 0.93 5.11
N LEU A 31 -6.29 1.18 5.25
CA LEU A 31 -5.61 2.37 4.74
C LEU A 31 -5.24 2.21 3.27
N ALA A 32 -4.92 0.98 2.87
CA ALA A 32 -4.61 0.62 1.49
C ALA A 32 -5.00 -0.83 1.21
N THR A 33 -5.38 -1.10 -0.04
CA THR A 33 -5.71 -2.44 -0.54
C THR A 33 -4.84 -2.75 -1.74
N LEU A 34 -4.15 -3.89 -1.70
CA LEU A 34 -3.41 -4.46 -2.81
C LEU A 34 -4.17 -5.66 -3.37
N GLN A 35 -4.54 -5.56 -4.65
CA GLN A 35 -5.18 -6.64 -5.38
C GLN A 35 -4.17 -7.25 -6.36
N ILE A 36 -3.95 -8.55 -6.25
CA ILE A 36 -3.04 -9.30 -7.12
C ILE A 36 -3.90 -10.20 -8.00
N SER A 37 -3.68 -10.15 -9.32
CA SER A 37 -4.44 -10.99 -10.25
C SER A 37 -4.25 -12.48 -9.97
N ASP A 38 -5.26 -13.29 -10.29
CA ASP A 38 -5.21 -14.74 -10.13
C ASP A 38 -4.02 -15.37 -10.85
N ASP A 39 -3.71 -14.90 -12.07
CA ASP A 39 -2.56 -15.36 -12.85
C ASP A 39 -1.24 -15.12 -12.10
N THR A 40 -1.09 -13.94 -11.50
CA THR A 40 0.10 -13.57 -10.75
C THR A 40 0.19 -14.36 -9.45
N ARG A 41 -0.93 -14.52 -8.72
CA ARG A 41 -0.99 -15.35 -7.50
C ARG A 41 -0.62 -16.81 -7.79
N SER A 42 -1.15 -17.37 -8.87
CA SER A 42 -0.84 -18.74 -9.31
C SER A 42 0.64 -18.92 -9.66
N SER A 43 1.22 -17.94 -10.37
CA SER A 43 2.64 -17.93 -10.73
C SER A 43 3.57 -17.82 -9.51
N LEU A 44 3.20 -16.96 -8.55
CA LEU A 44 4.00 -16.71 -7.36
C LEU A 44 3.79 -17.75 -6.25
N LYS A 45 2.64 -18.44 -6.23
CA LYS A 45 2.19 -19.30 -5.13
C LYS A 45 2.28 -18.53 -3.81
N ASP A 46 2.71 -19.15 -2.72
CA ASP A 46 2.84 -18.52 -1.39
C ASP A 46 3.71 -17.24 -1.36
N ARG A 47 4.47 -16.95 -2.43
CA ARG A 47 5.28 -15.72 -2.55
C ARG A 47 4.49 -14.46 -2.89
N TYR A 48 3.20 -14.54 -3.26
CA TYR A 48 2.42 -13.32 -3.50
C TYR A 48 2.24 -12.50 -2.22
N PHE A 49 2.12 -13.17 -1.06
CA PHE A 49 2.02 -12.49 0.23
C PHE A 49 3.35 -11.85 0.64
N GLU A 50 4.49 -12.52 0.37
CA GLU A 50 5.82 -11.93 0.53
C GLU A 50 6.02 -10.68 -0.34
N LEU A 51 5.57 -10.74 -1.60
CA LEU A 51 5.58 -9.59 -2.50
C LEU A 51 4.80 -8.42 -1.90
N ALA A 52 3.59 -8.66 -1.40
CA ALA A 52 2.76 -7.62 -0.79
C ALA A 52 3.44 -6.96 0.43
N LYS A 53 4.06 -7.77 1.30
CA LYS A 53 4.85 -7.26 2.43
C LYS A 53 5.97 -6.35 1.95
N CYS A 54 6.77 -6.80 0.99
CA CYS A 54 7.85 -5.99 0.43
C CYS A 54 7.33 -4.68 -0.18
N MET A 55 6.20 -4.70 -0.89
CA MET A 55 5.62 -3.50 -1.50
C MET A 55 5.18 -2.47 -0.45
N PHE A 56 4.48 -2.90 0.60
CA PHE A 56 4.07 -1.99 1.67
C PHE A 56 5.27 -1.45 2.44
N HIS A 57 6.24 -2.30 2.80
CA HIS A 57 7.46 -1.85 3.48
C HIS A 57 8.24 -0.85 2.63
N ALA A 58 8.49 -1.15 1.35
CA ALA A 58 9.20 -0.25 0.46
C ALA A 58 8.49 1.10 0.30
N GLY A 59 7.16 1.11 0.19
CA GLY A 59 6.38 2.34 0.08
C GLY A 59 6.43 3.18 1.36
N ILE A 60 6.32 2.54 2.53
CA ILE A 60 6.45 3.20 3.83
C ILE A 60 7.86 3.79 3.97
N ASP A 61 8.90 2.97 3.78
CA ASP A 61 10.30 3.39 3.90
C ASP A 61 10.62 4.54 2.94
N PHE A 62 10.10 4.51 1.71
CA PHE A 62 10.26 5.59 0.73
C PHE A 62 9.63 6.90 1.21
N VAL A 63 8.39 6.88 1.71
CA VAL A 63 7.70 8.10 2.21
C VAL A 63 8.39 8.69 3.44
N TYR A 64 8.94 7.85 4.31
CA TYR A 64 9.67 8.30 5.50
C TYR A 64 11.14 8.66 5.22
N SER A 65 11.67 8.34 4.04
CA SER A 65 13.01 8.76 3.64
C SER A 65 13.08 10.28 3.42
N GLU A 66 14.18 10.90 3.85
CA GLU A 66 14.47 12.32 3.60
C GLU A 66 14.65 12.64 2.10
N GLU A 67 14.67 11.61 1.24
CA GLU A 67 14.73 11.69 -0.23
C GLU A 67 13.33 11.67 -0.88
N SER A 68 12.24 11.80 -0.10
CA SER A 68 10.87 11.99 -0.63
C SER A 68 10.65 13.33 -1.36
N LEU A 69 11.71 13.84 -1.97
CA LEU A 69 11.81 14.94 -2.93
C LEU A 69 11.04 14.62 -4.23
N PHE A 70 9.73 14.38 -4.11
CA PHE A 70 8.83 15.10 -5.00
C PHE A 70 8.86 16.58 -4.58
N ASP A 71 10.03 17.18 -4.76
CA ASP A 71 10.35 18.57 -4.52
C ASP A 71 9.74 19.36 -5.68
N ASP A 72 8.70 20.11 -5.35
CA ASP A 72 8.52 21.50 -5.81
C ASP A 72 8.38 21.77 -7.32
N ASP A 73 7.47 21.09 -8.04
CA ASP A 73 7.01 21.60 -9.36
C ASP A 73 5.62 21.07 -9.80
N SER A 74 4.63 20.98 -8.90
CA SER A 74 3.25 20.60 -9.27
C SER A 74 2.20 21.73 -9.18
N ASP A 75 2.63 22.98 -9.06
CA ASP A 75 1.73 24.14 -9.05
C ASP A 75 1.20 24.53 -10.46
N TYR A 76 1.48 23.76 -11.52
CA TYR A 76 1.21 24.19 -12.89
C TYR A 76 0.02 23.59 -13.63
N LEU A 77 -0.77 22.66 -13.09
CA LEU A 77 -1.95 22.15 -13.81
C LEU A 77 -3.13 21.82 -12.89
N ALA A 78 -3.78 22.85 -12.34
CA ALA A 78 -5.08 22.73 -11.67
C ALA A 78 -6.27 22.41 -12.61
N ASP A 79 -5.99 22.04 -13.88
CA ASP A 79 -6.98 21.71 -14.91
C ASP A 79 -6.65 20.40 -15.67
N GLU A 80 -5.86 19.48 -15.10
CA GLU A 80 -5.73 18.12 -15.65
C GLU A 80 -6.65 17.13 -14.91
N GLU A 81 -7.81 16.92 -15.52
CA GLU A 81 -8.74 15.82 -15.31
C GLU A 81 -8.02 14.49 -14.99
N PHE A 82 -7.93 14.13 -13.71
CA PHE A 82 -7.69 12.80 -13.11
C PHE A 82 -6.95 11.77 -13.99
N ARG A 83 -5.81 12.16 -14.57
CA ARG A 83 -4.99 11.19 -15.30
C ARG A 83 -4.32 10.26 -14.28
N PRO A 84 -4.31 8.94 -14.52
CA PRO A 84 -3.56 8.05 -13.65
C PRO A 84 -2.10 8.51 -13.64
N LYS A 85 -1.53 8.68 -12.44
CA LYS A 85 -0.09 8.87 -12.31
C LYS A 85 0.59 7.59 -12.78
N ILE A 86 1.17 7.61 -13.98
CA ILE A 86 1.89 6.47 -14.56
C ILE A 86 3.39 6.73 -14.34
N LEU A 87 4.08 5.79 -13.70
CA LEU A 87 5.53 5.76 -13.62
C LEU A 87 6.05 4.71 -14.63
N HIS A 88 7.05 5.06 -15.43
CA HIS A 88 7.67 4.19 -16.44
C HIS A 88 9.04 3.67 -15.99
#